data_AF-A0A9Q3F8Y5-F1
#
_entry.id   AF-A0A9Q3F8Y5-F1
#
_cell.length_a   1.000
_cell.length_b   1.000
_cell.length_c   1.000
_cell.angle_alpha   90.00
_cell.angle_beta   90.00
_cell.angle_gamma   90.00
#
_symmetry.space_group_name_H-M   'P 1'
#
loop_
_entity.id
_entity.type
_entity.pdbx_description
1 polymer ?
#
loop_
_entity_poly.entity_id
_entity_poly.type
_entity_poly.pdbx_seq_one_letter_code
_entity_poly.pdbx_strand_id
1 'polypeptide(L)'
;MLIQIQEPKAPWEIIHMDWVTELPPGGDRSYNACLLLVDRYSKSPMFLPFHKVDTAMGTAKMIWNKAISHTGLIQNIICDTEAKFTSAF
;
A
#
# COMPACT_ATOMS: atom_id res chain seq x y z
N MET A 1 -20.99 -2.09 -2.96
CA MET A 1 -21.18 -1.09 -4.03
C MET A 1 -19.88 -1.02 -4.81
N LEU A 2 -19.86 -1.43 -6.08
CA LEU A 2 -18.66 -1.31 -6.91
C LEU A 2 -18.48 0.16 -7.30
N ILE A 3 -17.42 0.80 -6.82
CA ILE A 3 -17.08 2.17 -7.20
C ILE A 3 -16.49 2.12 -8.61
N GLN A 4 -17.09 2.85 -9.55
CA GLN A 4 -16.50 3.06 -10.87
C GLN A 4 -15.40 4.11 -10.75
N ILE A 5 -14.16 3.69 -11.02
CA ILE A 5 -12.97 4.54 -10.90
C ILE A 5 -12.44 4.77 -12.31
N GLN A 6 -12.32 6.04 -12.69
CA GLN A 6 -11.76 6.45 -13.98
C GLN A 6 -10.40 5.81 -14.23
N GLU A 7 -10.08 5.55 -15.50
CA GLU A 7 -8.77 5.02 -15.85
C GLU A 7 -7.67 6.07 -15.58
N PRO A 8 -6.54 5.65 -15.01
CA PRO A 8 -5.40 6.56 -14.81
C PRO A 8 -4.85 6.99 -16.18
N LYS A 9 -4.38 8.23 -16.27
CA LYS A 9 -3.76 8.82 -17.47
C LYS A 9 -2.24 8.80 -17.40
N ALA A 10 -1.67 8.65 -16.21
CA ALA A 10 -0.24 8.55 -15.97
C ALA A 10 0.11 7.46 -14.94
N PRO A 11 1.36 6.95 -14.94
CA PRO A 11 1.85 6.04 -13.92
C PRO A 11 1.65 6.61 -12.51
N TRP A 12 1.25 5.74 -11.58
CA TRP A 12 1.10 6.03 -10.14
C TRP A 12 -0.02 7.01 -9.75
N GLU A 13 -0.87 7.46 -10.68
CA GLU A 13 -2.03 8.28 -10.33
C GLU A 13 -3.04 7.51 -9.48
N ILE A 14 -3.26 6.25 -9.83
CA ILE A 14 -4.21 5.37 -9.13
C ILE A 14 -3.46 4.10 -8.76
N ILE A 15 -3.42 3.78 -7.48
CA ILE A 15 -2.80 2.55 -6.98
C ILE A 15 -3.84 1.64 -6.33
N HIS A 16 -3.60 0.34 -6.43
CA HIS A 16 -4.21 -0.65 -5.56
C HIS A 16 -3.27 -0.91 -4.39
N MET A 17 -3.81 -0.95 -3.19
CA MET A 17 -3.07 -1.20 -1.96
C MET A 17 -3.64 -2.41 -1.24
N ASP A 18 -2.77 -3.36 -0.92
CA ASP A 18 -3.14 -4.59 -0.22
C ASP A 18 -2.07 -5.02 0.79
N TRP A 19 -2.50 -5.65 1.87
CA TRP A 19 -1.65 -6.15 2.93
C TRP A 19 -1.39 -7.65 2.76
N VAL A 20 -0.14 -7.99 2.47
CA VAL A 20 0.33 -9.37 2.54
C VAL A 20 0.83 -9.63 3.94
N THR A 21 0.00 -10.28 4.75
CA THR A 21 0.36 -10.67 6.12
C THR A 21 0.73 -12.15 6.19
N GLU A 22 1.28 -12.58 7.33
CA GLU A 22 1.60 -13.99 7.62
C GLU A 22 2.81 -14.54 6.86
N LEU A 23 3.70 -13.64 6.45
CA LEU A 23 4.96 -14.04 5.86
C LEU A 23 5.89 -14.62 6.94
N PRO A 24 6.67 -15.66 6.63
CA PRO A 24 7.74 -16.10 7.51
C PRO A 24 8.73 -14.93 7.71
N PRO A 25 9.28 -14.74 8.94
CA PRO A 25 10.21 -13.65 9.20
C PRO A 25 11.41 -13.69 8.24
N GLY A 26 11.63 -12.61 7.49
CA GLY A 26 12.61 -12.55 6.42
C GLY A 26 13.59 -11.37 6.54
N GLY A 27 14.82 -11.60 6.04
CA GLY A 27 15.91 -10.62 6.02
C GLY A 27 16.46 -10.27 7.40
N ASP A 28 17.45 -9.36 7.43
CA ASP A 28 18.18 -8.97 8.64
C ASP A 28 17.29 -8.35 9.74
N ARG A 29 16.11 -7.84 9.36
CA ARG A 29 15.14 -7.20 10.26
C ARG A 29 13.92 -8.06 10.56
N SER A 30 13.88 -9.30 10.06
CA SER A 30 12.84 -10.27 10.33
C SER A 30 11.42 -9.74 10.06
N TYR A 31 11.23 -9.04 8.94
CA TYR A 31 9.92 -8.54 8.52
C TYR A 31 8.98 -9.73 8.26
N ASN A 32 7.73 -9.62 8.68
CA ASN A 32 6.72 -10.69 8.62
C ASN A 32 5.39 -10.26 7.98
N ALA A 33 5.38 -9.07 7.39
CA ALA A 33 4.31 -8.53 6.59
C ALA A 33 4.89 -7.65 5.47
N CYS A 34 4.09 -7.37 4.45
CA CYS A 34 4.45 -6.48 3.37
C CYS A 34 3.22 -5.73 2.88
N LEU A 35 3.39 -4.46 2.55
CA LEU A 35 2.38 -3.67 1.84
C LEU A 35 2.68 -3.73 0.35
N LEU A 36 1.72 -4.22 -0.42
CA LEU A 36 1.78 -4.23 -1.87
C LEU A 36 1.05 -3.01 -2.41
N LEU A 37 1.78 -2.18 -3.16
CA LEU A 37 1.24 -1.08 -3.95
C LEU A 37 1.33 -1.46 -5.43
N VAL A 38 0.21 -1.55 -6.14
CA VAL A 38 0.20 -1.85 -7.57
C VAL A 38 -0.30 -0.63 -8.33
N ASP A 39 0.53 -0.11 -9.23
CA ASP A 39 0.12 0.94 -10.15
C ASP A 39 -0.94 0.42 -11.12
N ARG A 40 -2.10 1.07 -11.16
CA ARG A 40 -3.19 0.66 -12.05
C ARG A 40 -2.87 0.93 -13.52
N TYR A 41 -2.03 1.92 -13.81
CA TYR A 41 -1.62 2.29 -15.17
C TYR A 41 -0.62 1.26 -15.75
N SER A 42 0.54 1.12 -15.12
CA SER A 42 1.62 0.25 -15.62
C SER A 42 1.52 -1.21 -15.18
N LYS A 43 0.61 -1.53 -14.23
CA LYS A 43 0.54 -2.84 -13.54
C LYS A 43 1.83 -3.19 -12.78
N SER A 44 2.67 -2.20 -12.49
CA SER A 44 3.92 -2.40 -11.77
C SER A 44 3.67 -2.53 -10.26
N PRO A 45 4.18 -3.60 -9.60
CA PRO A 45 4.10 -3.76 -8.16
C PRO A 45 5.29 -3.11 -7.44
N MET A 46 5.01 -2.53 -6.28
CA MET A 46 5.99 -2.09 -5.29
C MET A 46 5.69 -2.76 -3.96
N PHE A 47 6.70 -3.43 -3.40
CA PHE A 47 6.61 -4.12 -2.11
C PHE A 47 7.34 -3.31 -1.04
N LEU A 48 6.64 -2.99 0.04
CA LEU A 48 7.21 -2.31 1.20
C LEU A 48 7.21 -3.27 2.40
N PRO A 49 8.38 -3.61 2.97
CA PRO A 49 8.45 -4.55 4.08
C PRO A 49 7.98 -3.92 5.40
N PHE A 50 7.18 -4.66 6.16
CA PHE A 50 6.60 -4.23 7.43
C PHE A 50 6.60 -5.35 8.47
N HIS A 51 6.35 -4.98 9.73
CA HIS A 51 5.96 -5.90 10.78
C HIS A 51 4.44 -5.89 10.96
N LYS A 52 3.83 -7.03 11.26
CA LYS A 52 2.38 -7.16 11.53
C LYS A 52 1.86 -6.19 12.61
N VAL A 53 2.74 -5.75 13.51
CA VAL A 53 2.43 -4.88 14.65
C VAL A 53 2.75 -3.40 14.38
N ASP A 54 3.13 -3.04 13.15
CA ASP A 54 3.45 -1.66 12.81
C ASP A 54 2.21 -0.77 12.96
N THR A 55 2.41 0.36 13.63
CA THR A 55 1.35 1.34 13.85
C THR A 55 0.99 2.05 12.55
N ALA A 56 -0.27 2.48 12.42
CA ALA A 56 -0.74 3.24 11.25
C ALA A 56 0.14 4.47 10.93
N MET A 57 0.64 5.15 11.97
CA MET A 57 1.57 6.29 11.81
C MET A 57 2.94 5.84 11.26
N GLY A 58 3.45 4.70 11.73
CA GLY A 58 4.68 4.10 11.19
C GLY A 58 4.52 3.74 9.71
N THR A 59 3.38 3.14 9.36
CA THR A 59 3.01 2.84 7.97
C THR A 59 2.96 4.09 7.11
N ALA A 60 2.24 5.12 7.54
CA ALA A 60 2.12 6.37 6.79
C ALA A 60 3.48 7.02 6.51
N LYS A 61 4.37 7.06 7.53
CA LYS A 61 5.74 7.58 7.38
C LYS A 61 6.54 6.77 6.38
N MET A 62 6.42 5.44 6.39
CA MET A 62 7.17 4.59 5.48
C MET A 62 6.69 4.75 4.04
N ILE A 63 5.38 4.79 3.81
CA ILE A 63 4.80 5.08 2.48
C ILE A 63 5.28 6.44 1.98
N TRP A 64 5.21 7.48 2.82
CA TRP A 64 5.69 8.82 2.45
C TRP A 64 7.16 8.82 2.05
N ASN A 65 8.02 8.19 2.85
CA ASN A 65 9.46 8.21 2.62
C ASN A 65 9.91 7.30 1.46
N LYS A 66 9.21 6.20 1.19
CA LYS A 66 9.64 5.16 0.24
C LYS A 66 8.82 5.11 -1.03
N ALA A 67 7.49 5.20 -0.94
CA ALA A 67 6.63 5.16 -2.11
C ALA A 67 6.61 6.53 -2.80
N ILE A 68 6.20 7.59 -2.08
CA ILE A 68 6.00 8.92 -2.69
C ILE A 68 7.30 9.48 -3.27
N SER A 69 8.44 9.20 -2.63
CA SER A 69 9.75 9.62 -3.16
C SER A 69 10.11 8.95 -4.50
N HIS A 70 9.61 7.76 -4.77
CA HIS A 70 9.86 7.00 -6.00
C HIS A 70 8.79 7.23 -7.07
N THR A 71 7.53 7.32 -6.66
CA THR A 71 6.36 7.34 -7.55
C THR A 71 5.87 8.75 -7.87
N GLY A 72 6.29 9.75 -7.08
CA GLY A 72 5.61 11.03 -7.00
C GLY A 72 4.32 10.95 -6.19
N LEU A 73 3.49 11.99 -6.29
CA LEU A 73 2.23 12.09 -5.56
C LEU A 73 1.18 11.15 -6.15
N ILE A 74 0.68 10.26 -5.30
CA ILE A 74 -0.42 9.34 -5.62
C ILE A 74 -1.73 10.09 -5.42
N GLN A 75 -2.60 10.11 -6.44
CA GLN A 75 -3.86 10.84 -6.37
C GLN A 75 -4.95 10.01 -5.70
N ASN A 76 -5.06 8.72 -6.05
CA ASN A 76 -6.08 7.83 -5.54
C ASN A 76 -5.48 6.51 -5.06
N ILE A 77 -5.93 6.07 -3.89
CA ILE A 77 -5.58 4.77 -3.31
C ILE A 77 -6.84 3.92 -3.21
N ILE A 78 -6.82 2.76 -3.85
CA ILE A 78 -7.86 1.74 -3.74
C ILE A 78 -7.33 0.70 -2.76
N CYS A 79 -7.84 0.71 -1.53
CA CYS A 79 -7.50 -0.30 -0.55
C CYS A 79 -8.60 -1.36 -0.50
N ASP A 80 -8.24 -2.63 -0.65
CA ASP A 80 -9.17 -3.70 -0.37
C ASP A 80 -9.23 -3.91 1.14
N THR A 81 -10.27 -3.36 1.76
CA THR A 81 -10.49 -3.53 3.19
C THR A 81 -11.59 -4.55 3.39
N GLU A 82 -11.21 -5.80 3.62
CA GLU A 82 -12.05 -6.67 4.45
C GLU A 82 -12.10 -6.06 5.86
N ALA A 83 -13.15 -5.27 6.12
CA ALA A 83 -13.75 -4.92 7.41
C ALA A 83 -12.87 -4.51 8.62
N LYS A 84 -11.59 -4.14 8.45
CA LYS A 84 -10.72 -3.70 9.58
C LYS A 84 -10.46 -2.20 9.69
N PHE A 85 -10.96 -1.40 8.74
CA PHE A 85 -10.82 0.06 8.76
C PHE A 85 -12.16 0.80 8.95
N THR A 86 -13.07 0.28 9.77
CA THR A 86 -14.06 1.12 10.46
C THR A 86 -13.45 1.67 11.76
N SER A 87 -12.38 2.47 11.63
CA SER A 87 -12.00 3.36 12.71
C SER A 87 -12.91 4.57 12.64
N ALA A 88 -13.94 4.60 13.49
CA ALA A 88 -14.71 5.81 13.75
C ALA A 88 -13.80 6.78 14.53
N PHE A 89 -13.18 7.71 13.80
CA PHE A 89 -12.80 8.99 14.37
C PHE A 89 -13.82 10.01 13.92
#